data_AF-A0A929AQ28-F1
#
_entry.id   AF-A0A929AQ28-F1
#
_cell.length_a   1.000
_cell.length_b   1.000
_cell.length_c   1.000
_cell.angle_alpha   90.00
_cell.angle_beta   90.00
_cell.angle_gamma   90.00
#
_symmetry.space_group_name_H-M   'P 1'
#
loop_
_entity.id
_entity.type
_entity.pdbx_description
1 polymer ?
#
loop_
_entity_poly.entity_id
_entity_poly.type
_entity_poly.pdbx_seq_one_letter_code
_entity_poly.pdbx_strand_id
1 'polypeptide(L)' 'MTYKDQLKPWCIIHPLANKQTAIILRCRRRSDAEAYLQIFRANNPSIRYQIMLDTAPEAIPNPSN' A
#
# COMPACT_ATOMS: atom_id res chain seq x y z
N MET A 1 14.46 -7.65 -15.60
CA MET A 1 13.42 -6.92 -14.84
C MET A 1 13.59 -7.28 -13.38
N THR A 2 14.06 -6.34 -12.56
CA THR A 2 14.63 -6.66 -11.24
C THR A 2 13.52 -6.83 -10.20
N TYR A 3 13.34 -8.07 -9.75
CA TYR A 3 12.45 -8.53 -8.66
C TYR A 3 12.50 -7.63 -7.39
N LYS A 4 13.59 -6.88 -7.20
CA LYS A 4 13.80 -5.93 -6.11
C LYS A 4 12.83 -4.74 -6.08
N ASP A 5 12.19 -4.38 -7.19
CA ASP A 5 11.23 -3.26 -7.24
C ASP A 5 9.80 -3.67 -6.80
N GLN A 6 9.50 -4.97 -6.77
CA GLN A 6 8.17 -5.50 -6.45
C GLN A 6 7.89 -5.61 -4.94
N LEU A 7 8.91 -5.50 -4.08
CA LEU A 7 8.77 -5.65 -2.63
C LEU A 7 8.63 -4.29 -1.95
N LYS A 8 7.59 -3.53 -2.32
CA LYS A 8 7.02 -2.50 -1.44
C LYS A 8 5.78 -3.08 -0.76
N PRO A 9 5.96 -3.95 0.26
CA PRO A 9 4.84 -4.66 0.84
C PRO A 9 3.85 -3.73 1.52
N TRP A 10 4.21 -2.49 1.88
CA TRP A 10 3.33 -1.63 2.65
C TRP A 10 2.81 -0.47 1.81
N CYS A 11 1.50 -0.30 1.75
CA CYS A 11 0.86 0.82 1.06
C CYS A 11 -0.14 1.50 1.99
N ILE A 12 -0.20 2.82 1.97
CA ILE A 12 -1.25 3.58 2.64
C ILE A 12 -2.36 3.81 1.63
N ILE A 13 -3.56 3.34 1.96
CA ILE A 13 -4.76 3.50 1.15
C ILE A 13 -5.77 4.40 1.84
N HIS A 14 -6.54 5.10 1.01
CA HIS A 14 -7.73 5.81 1.41
C HIS A 14 -8.95 5.13 0.76
N PRO A 15 -9.85 4.51 1.54
CA PRO A 15 -11.11 3.99 1.02
C PRO A 15 -12.09 5.14 0.78
N LEU A 16 -12.50 5.29 -0.48
CA LEU A 16 -13.55 6.21 -0.90
C LEU A 16 -14.92 5.55 -0.74
N ALA A 17 -15.96 6.37 -0.55
CA ALA A 17 -17.35 5.93 -0.42
C ALA A 17 -17.84 5.08 -1.62
N ASN A 18 -17.21 5.21 -2.79
CA ASN A 18 -17.57 4.48 -4.00
C ASN A 18 -16.95 3.07 -4.10
N LYS A 19 -16.66 2.42 -2.96
CA LYS A 19 -15.94 1.12 -2.89
C LYS A 19 -14.58 1.10 -3.60
N GLN A 20 -14.01 2.27 -3.87
CA GLN A 20 -12.70 2.42 -4.48
C GLN A 20 -11.67 2.67 -3.39
N THR A 21 -10.46 2.17 -3.58
CA THR A 21 -9.33 2.45 -2.69
C THR A 21 -8.27 3.21 -3.47
N ALA A 22 -7.96 4.43 -3.04
CA ALA A 22 -6.88 5.21 -3.61
C ALA A 22 -5.59 4.90 -2.85
N ILE A 23 -4.54 4.48 -3.56
CA ILE A 23 -3.21 4.31 -2.98
C ILE A 23 -2.57 5.70 -2.88
N ILE A 24 -2.36 6.16 -1.65
CA ILE A 24 -1.77 7.48 -1.37
C ILE A 24 -0.24 7.40 -1.40
N LEU A 25 0.31 6.33 -0.81
CA LEU A 25 1.76 6.19 -0.67
C LEU A 25 2.17 4.71 -0.61
N ARG A 26 3.30 4.37 -1.24
CA ARG A 26 3.91 3.04 -1.12
C ARG A 26 5.21 3.13 -0.31
N CYS A 27 5.27 2.37 0.76
CA CYS A 27 6.39 2.29 1.69
C CYS A 27 7.04 0.91 1.63
N ARG A 28 8.36 0.87 1.85
CA ARG A 28 9.08 -0.40 1.94
C ARG A 28 9.01 -1.02 3.33
N ARG A 29 8.88 -0.18 4.37
CA ARG A 29 8.82 -0.58 5.78
C ARG A 29 7.49 -0.15 6.40
N ARG A 30 7.03 -0.94 7.36
CA ARG A 30 5.81 -0.65 8.12
C ARG A 30 5.95 0.61 8.98
N SER A 31 7.11 0.79 9.62
CA SER A 31 7.37 1.94 10.50
C SER A 31 7.25 3.29 9.77
N ASP A 32 7.77 3.37 8.55
CA ASP A 32 7.59 4.57 7.70
C ASP A 32 6.09 4.79 7.40
N ALA A 33 5.37 3.73 7.00
CA ALA A 33 3.95 3.82 6.71
C ALA A 33 3.12 4.29 7.93
N GLU A 34 3.47 3.85 9.15
CA GLU A 34 2.82 4.28 10.39
C GLU A 34 3.10 5.76 10.71
N ALA A 35 4.33 6.23 10.53
CA ALA A 35 4.67 7.64 10.71
C ALA A 35 3.88 8.54 9.75
N TYR A 36 3.81 8.18 8.47
CA TYR A 36 2.98 8.90 7.49
C TYR A 36 1.49 8.83 7.82
N LEU A 37 0.98 7.68 8.27
CA LEU A 37 -0.41 7.52 8.67
C LEU A 37 -0.79 8.48 9.82
N GLN A 38 0.08 8.63 10.81
CA GLN A 38 -0.15 9.56 11.92
C GLN A 38 -0.22 11.01 11.43
N ILE A 39 0.68 11.42 10.53
CA ILE A 39 0.68 12.75 9.92
C ILE A 39 -0.61 12.97 9.12
N PHE A 40 -1.03 11.99 8.32
CA PHE A 40 -2.26 12.06 7.53
C PHE A 40 -3.50 12.16 8.42
N ARG A 41 -3.57 11.39 9.51
CA ARG A 41 -4.66 11.48 10.50
C ARG A 41 -4.67 12.82 11.22
N ALA A 42 -3.50 13.38 11.56
CA ALA A 42 -3.40 14.67 12.21
C ALA A 42 -3.84 15.81 11.28
N ASN A 43 -3.47 15.73 10.00
CA ASN A 43 -3.80 16.76 9.02
C ASN A 43 -5.26 16.68 8.54
N ASN A 44 -5.80 15.46 8.40
CA ASN A 44 -7.15 15.22 7.90
C ASN A 44 -7.87 14.13 8.72
N PRO A 45 -8.39 14.48 9.91
CA PRO A 45 -9.07 13.50 10.79
C PRO A 45 -10.37 12.96 10.18
N SER A 46 -10.98 13.70 9.25
CA SER A 46 -12.18 13.26 8.51
C SER A 46 -11.90 12.12 7.53
N ILE A 47 -10.65 11.99 7.07
CA ILE A 47 -10.25 11.01 6.06
C ILE A 47 -9.77 9.75 6.78
N ARG A 48 -10.39 8.62 6.44
CA ARG A 48 -9.91 7.32 6.93
C ARG A 48 -8.72 6.90 6.08
N TYR A 49 -7.57 6.74 6.72
CA TYR A 49 -6.38 6.15 6.12
C TYR A 49 -6.16 4.76 6.72
N GLN A 50 -5.78 3.81 5.88
CA GLN A 50 -5.44 2.44 6.28
C GLN A 50 -4.11 2.02 5.68
N ILE A 51 -3.35 1.23 6.45
CA ILE A 51 -2.14 0.57 5.95
C ILE A 51 -2.57 -0.79 5.42
N MET A 52 -2.25 -1.08 4.17
CA MET A 52 -2.53 -2.35 3.51
C MET A 52 -1.22 -2.99 3.07
N LEU A 53 -1.18 -4.32 3.16
CA LEU A 53 -0.06 -5.10 2.66
C LEU A 53 -0.32 -5.38 1.17
N ASP A 54 0.49 -4.80 0.29
CA ASP A 54 0.50 -5.10 -1.14
C ASP A 54 1.30 -6.40 -1.32
N THR A 55 0.64 -7.53 -1.05
CA THR A 55 1.13 -8.83 -1.50
C THR A 55 0.80 -8.92 -2.97
N ALA A 56 1.72 -8.49 -3.83
CA ALA A 56 1.65 -8.85 -5.24
C ALA A 56 1.44 -10.37 -5.30
N PRO A 57 0.32 -10.86 -5.84
CA PRO A 57 0.17 -12.28 -6.07
C PRO A 57 1.32 -12.65 -7.01
N GLU A 58 2.11 -13.61 -6.56
CA GLU A 58 3.08 -14.34 -7.37
C GLU A 58 2.50 -14.47 -8.78
N ALA A 59 3.13 -13.82 -9.75
CA ALA A 59 2.90 -14.15 -11.14
C ALA A 59 3.23 -15.63 -11.24
N ILE A 60 2.20 -16.46 -11.22
CA ILE A 60 2.25 -17.90 -11.50
C ILE A 60 3.25 -18.04 -12.63
N PRO A 61 4.45 -18.61 -12.40
CA PRO A 61 5.39 -18.77 -13.48
C PRO A 61 4.68 -19.65 -14.49
N ASN A 62 4.38 -19.07 -15.64
CA ASN A 62 3.77 -19.74 -16.76
C ASN A 62 4.53 -21.08 -16.90
N PRO A 63 3.90 -22.25 -16.68
CA PRO A 63 4.61 -23.50 -16.86
C PRO A 63 4.80 -23.67 -18.37
N SER A 64 5.89 -23.11 -18.88
CA SER A 64 6.42 -23.47 -20.19
C SER A 64 6.99 -24.88 -20.07
N ASN A 65 6.22 -25.88 -20.49
CA ASN A 65 6.74 -26.99 -21.28
C ASN A 65 5.64 -27.62 -22.13
#